data_AF-A0A949TU86-F1
#
_entry.id   AF-A0A949TU86-F1
#
_cell.length_a   1.000
_cell.length_b   1.000
_cell.length_c   1.000
_cell.angle_alpha   90.00
_cell.angle_beta   90.00
_cell.angle_gamma   90.00
#
_symmetry.space_group_name_H-M   'P 1'
#
loop_
_entity.id
_entity.type
_entity.pdbx_description
1 polymer ?
#
loop_
_entity_poly.entity_id
_entity_poly.type
_entity_poly.pdbx_seq_one_letter_code
_entity_poly.pdbx_strand_id
1 'polypeptide(L)'
;MIRIELSGEIEEKHIQYFKSNIIPKLIDSRRRSYIHDTYKAANMVKKDCFLFKKKFIKQHNYFIGFVKNKYKIFAAGKPSELKKLKDQIYKLFPLVISLIKSGYKNNKDQMYGEYLYNLFGYEDFKVKDLYYYIKKKAQENSKKNKYCKEVRYEMVRLLNFNYPNLNKEINNRLSPRGKELSANEFEKEFRKLSGINITMDNFKQIDIFKEEWNDYAFIMETGIRVCPYCNRQYITPVFSDNGKMRADIDHFLSKSKHPYFSMSLYNLVPVCKSCNQSLKGAKEFEFDDINPYEYNLNDYFTFRADALTNEILIDGIHVKTKEITKHLNTFKIEPLYNYHQNQIDELIKKRIAYPESYIEKLYNDNKDYFNDVSEVKQLIIGYINDKSKLNDEAFLKLRRDVADQLGFLNSKIDDVQIEKLKIILNKRRRK
;
A
#
# COMPACT_ATOMS: atom_id res chain seq x y z
N MET A 1 9.43 -6.14 9.91
CA MET A 1 8.85 -5.01 9.15
C MET A 1 8.86 -3.82 10.06
N ILE A 2 9.45 -2.74 9.58
CA ILE A 2 9.44 -1.46 10.30
C ILE A 2 8.14 -0.72 10.01
N ARG A 3 7.81 0.21 10.90
CA ARG A 3 6.70 1.13 10.77
C ARG A 3 6.83 1.91 9.46
N ILE A 4 5.70 2.10 8.79
CA ILE A 4 5.62 2.93 7.60
C ILE A 4 5.61 4.40 8.03
N GLU A 5 6.51 5.19 7.46
CA GLU A 5 6.57 6.63 7.67
C GLU A 5 6.20 7.35 6.37
N LEU A 6 5.13 8.13 6.42
CA LEU A 6 4.73 8.98 5.30
C LEU A 6 5.33 10.38 5.50
N SER A 7 5.81 10.98 4.42
CA SER A 7 6.35 12.35 4.46
C SER A 7 5.24 13.39 4.64
N GLY A 8 5.60 14.57 5.16
CA GLY A 8 4.67 15.70 5.22
C GLY A 8 4.14 16.11 3.84
N GLU A 9 4.93 15.96 2.78
CA GLU A 9 4.51 16.22 1.40
C GLU A 9 3.35 15.28 0.96
N ILE A 10 3.42 13.99 1.33
CA ILE A 10 2.35 13.02 1.06
C ILE A 10 1.07 13.42 1.81
N GLU A 11 1.20 13.80 3.09
CA GLU A 11 0.06 14.26 3.88
C GLU A 11 -0.59 15.50 3.27
N GLU A 12 0.21 16.49 2.86
CA GLU A 12 -0.26 17.72 2.23
C GLU A 12 -0.97 17.46 0.91
N LYS A 13 -0.37 16.66 0.01
CA LYS A 13 -1.00 16.27 -1.27
C LYS A 13 -2.35 15.59 -1.02
N HIS A 14 -2.41 14.67 -0.05
CA HIS A 14 -3.66 13.97 0.28
C HIS A 14 -4.71 14.90 0.90
N ILE A 15 -4.33 15.82 1.79
CA ILE A 15 -5.23 16.83 2.37
C ILE A 15 -5.81 17.73 1.27
N GLN A 16 -4.98 18.20 0.33
CA GLN A 16 -5.43 19.03 -0.78
C GLN A 16 -6.36 18.26 -1.71
N TYR A 17 -6.04 17.00 -2.04
CA TYR A 17 -6.94 16.15 -2.80
C TYR A 17 -8.30 16.00 -2.12
N PHE A 18 -8.32 15.72 -0.81
CA PHE A 18 -9.55 15.58 -0.04
C PHE A 18 -10.38 16.87 -0.07
N LYS A 19 -9.72 18.02 0.12
CA LYS A 19 -10.36 19.34 0.07
C LYS A 19 -10.97 19.65 -1.29
N SER A 20 -10.25 19.36 -2.39
CA SER A 20 -10.66 19.73 -3.74
C SER A 20 -11.66 18.77 -4.37
N ASN A 21 -11.58 17.47 -4.03
CA ASN A 21 -12.35 16.43 -4.73
C ASN A 21 -13.47 15.80 -3.88
N ILE A 22 -13.32 15.77 -2.55
CA ILE A 22 -14.25 15.06 -1.65
C ILE A 22 -15.21 16.05 -0.96
N ILE A 23 -14.69 17.15 -0.41
CA ILE A 23 -15.52 18.14 0.28
C ILE A 23 -16.64 18.73 -0.60
N PRO A 24 -16.41 19.11 -1.88
CA PRO A 24 -17.49 19.62 -2.72
C PRO A 24 -18.61 18.60 -2.92
N LYS A 25 -18.27 17.32 -3.14
CA LYS A 25 -19.24 16.21 -3.29
C LYS A 25 -20.07 16.03 -2.03
N LEU A 26 -19.42 16.03 -0.86
CA LEU A 26 -20.10 15.94 0.43
C LEU A 26 -21.04 17.14 0.67
N ILE A 27 -20.66 18.36 0.29
CA ILE A 27 -21.53 19.54 0.44
C ILE A 27 -22.74 19.45 -0.50
N ASP A 28 -22.54 19.05 -1.76
CA ASP A 28 -23.64 18.89 -2.73
C ASP A 28 -24.65 17.82 -2.27
N SER A 29 -24.17 16.76 -1.60
CA SER A 29 -25.01 15.68 -1.09
C SER A 29 -26.07 16.14 -0.08
N ARG A 30 -25.89 17.29 0.58
CA ARG A 30 -26.90 17.88 1.48
C ARG A 30 -28.19 18.25 0.76
N ARG A 31 -28.09 18.63 -0.52
CA ARG A 31 -29.24 18.99 -1.37
C ARG A 31 -29.92 17.75 -1.95
N ARG A 32 -29.14 16.69 -2.21
CA ARG A 32 -29.55 15.46 -2.88
C ARG A 32 -29.63 14.27 -1.91
N SER A 33 -30.13 14.51 -0.69
CA SER A 33 -30.16 13.59 0.46
C SER A 33 -30.30 12.11 0.08
N TYR A 34 -29.66 11.23 0.85
CA TYR A 34 -29.76 9.78 0.68
C TYR A 34 -31.21 9.31 0.54
N ILE A 35 -31.52 8.70 -0.62
CA ILE A 35 -32.85 8.19 -0.93
C ILE A 35 -33.11 6.93 -0.12
N HIS A 36 -34.19 6.91 0.65
CA HIS A 36 -34.58 5.79 1.50
C HIS A 36 -36.10 5.76 1.72
N ASP A 37 -36.62 4.54 1.90
CA ASP A 37 -37.94 4.30 2.48
C ASP A 37 -37.86 4.58 3.99
N THR A 38 -38.53 5.66 4.43
CA THR A 38 -38.49 6.11 5.82
C THR A 38 -39.03 5.06 6.79
N TYR A 39 -40.10 4.35 6.44
CA TYR A 39 -40.72 3.36 7.33
C TYR A 39 -39.80 2.16 7.52
N LYS A 40 -39.30 1.59 6.42
CA LYS A 40 -38.38 0.44 6.46
C LYS A 40 -37.07 0.80 7.17
N ALA A 41 -36.51 1.97 6.88
CA ALA A 41 -35.29 2.43 7.52
C ALA A 41 -35.48 2.64 9.04
N ALA A 42 -36.57 3.29 9.45
CA ALA A 42 -36.91 3.54 10.85
C ALA A 42 -37.11 2.23 11.64
N ASN A 43 -37.84 1.27 11.06
CA ASN A 43 -38.02 -0.06 11.65
C ASN A 43 -36.68 -0.79 11.84
N MET A 44 -35.81 -0.77 10.83
CA MET A 44 -34.51 -1.44 10.91
C MET A 44 -33.61 -0.87 12.01
N VAL A 45 -33.69 0.44 12.27
CA VAL A 45 -32.94 1.09 13.36
C VAL A 45 -33.72 1.17 14.68
N LYS A 46 -34.89 0.53 14.77
CA LYS A 46 -35.78 0.50 15.95
C LYS A 46 -36.13 1.90 16.46
N LYS A 47 -36.58 2.78 15.56
CA LYS A 47 -37.03 4.15 15.88
C LYS A 47 -38.42 4.43 15.33
N ASP A 48 -39.12 5.33 15.99
CA ASP A 48 -40.35 5.91 15.47
C ASP A 48 -40.12 6.55 14.08
N CYS A 49 -41.04 6.31 13.16
CA CYS A 49 -40.92 6.70 11.75
C CYS A 49 -40.86 8.23 11.57
N PHE A 50 -41.75 8.96 12.24
CA PHE A 50 -41.79 10.42 12.15
C PHE A 50 -40.53 11.05 12.74
N LEU A 51 -40.12 10.56 13.90
CA LEU A 51 -38.92 11.00 14.60
C LEU A 51 -37.65 10.68 13.78
N PHE A 52 -37.58 9.49 13.18
CA PHE A 52 -36.48 9.08 12.32
C PHE A 52 -36.35 10.03 11.12
N LYS A 53 -37.45 10.26 10.38
CA LYS A 53 -37.45 11.15 9.21
C LYS A 53 -36.83 12.52 9.52
N LYS A 54 -37.30 13.16 10.60
CA LYS A 54 -36.84 14.50 10.99
C LYS A 54 -35.42 14.49 11.53
N LYS A 55 -35.06 13.51 12.38
CA LYS A 55 -33.74 13.47 13.04
C LYS A 55 -32.63 12.98 12.12
N PHE A 56 -32.90 12.01 11.24
CA PHE A 56 -31.87 11.43 10.37
C PHE A 56 -31.35 12.45 9.35
N ILE A 57 -32.24 13.15 8.64
CA ILE A 57 -31.84 14.19 7.67
C ILE A 57 -30.99 15.27 8.35
N LYS A 58 -31.42 15.73 9.54
CA LYS A 58 -30.68 16.70 10.34
C LYS A 58 -29.30 16.19 10.75
N GLN A 59 -29.21 14.95 11.24
CA GLN A 59 -27.94 14.32 11.61
C GLN A 59 -27.02 14.08 10.41
N HIS A 60 -27.55 13.67 9.24
CA HIS A 60 -26.77 13.53 8.01
C HIS A 60 -26.14 14.88 7.64
N ASN A 61 -26.93 15.95 7.56
CA ASN A 61 -26.43 17.28 7.20
C ASN A 61 -25.39 17.80 8.21
N TYR A 62 -25.61 17.57 9.50
CA TYR A 62 -24.63 17.92 10.53
C TYR A 62 -23.37 17.05 10.49
N PHE A 63 -23.49 15.77 10.16
CA PHE A 63 -22.35 14.89 9.94
C PHE A 63 -21.50 15.39 8.78
N ILE A 64 -22.11 15.76 7.65
CA ILE A 64 -21.39 16.39 6.53
C ILE A 64 -20.70 17.70 6.99
N GLY A 65 -21.36 18.51 7.82
CA GLY A 65 -20.75 19.71 8.41
C GLY A 65 -19.55 19.43 9.30
N PHE A 66 -19.66 18.37 10.10
CA PHE A 66 -18.59 17.89 10.94
C PHE A 66 -17.38 17.41 10.12
N VAL A 67 -17.62 16.64 9.05
CA VAL A 67 -16.56 16.21 8.12
C VAL A 67 -15.89 17.43 7.48
N LYS A 68 -16.67 18.39 6.97
CA LYS A 68 -16.14 19.63 6.39
C LYS A 68 -15.25 20.39 7.37
N ASN A 69 -15.69 20.55 8.62
CA ASN A 69 -14.95 21.32 9.62
C ASN A 69 -13.69 20.61 10.12
N LYS A 70 -13.66 19.27 10.06
CA LYS A 70 -12.53 18.44 10.52
C LYS A 70 -11.82 17.71 9.38
N TYR A 71 -11.94 18.20 8.14
CA TYR A 71 -11.52 17.47 6.96
C TYR A 71 -10.03 17.08 6.98
N LYS A 72 -9.17 17.91 7.58
CA LYS A 72 -7.73 17.58 7.72
C LYS A 72 -7.51 16.30 8.52
N ILE A 73 -8.26 16.10 9.61
CA ILE A 73 -8.18 14.88 10.43
C ILE A 73 -8.81 13.70 9.67
N PHE A 74 -9.91 13.91 8.94
CA PHE A 74 -10.46 12.86 8.07
C PHE A 74 -9.50 12.46 6.95
N ALA A 75 -8.75 13.40 6.39
CA ALA A 75 -7.84 13.18 5.28
C ALA A 75 -6.52 12.53 5.73
N ALA A 76 -5.89 13.04 6.78
CA ALA A 76 -4.54 12.65 7.18
C ALA A 76 -4.34 12.50 8.69
N GLY A 77 -5.42 12.36 9.47
CA GLY A 77 -5.30 12.07 10.90
C GLY A 77 -4.65 10.71 11.13
N LYS A 78 -3.72 10.63 12.10
CA LYS A 78 -3.10 9.38 12.51
C LYS A 78 -4.12 8.46 13.20
N PRO A 79 -3.87 7.14 13.35
CA PRO A 79 -4.91 6.23 13.85
C PRO A 79 -5.46 6.61 15.23
N SER A 80 -4.62 7.13 16.14
CA SER A 80 -5.08 7.68 17.43
C SER A 80 -6.06 8.87 17.30
N GLU A 81 -5.87 9.75 16.30
CA GLU A 81 -6.79 10.85 16.01
C GLU A 81 -8.07 10.36 15.36
N LEU A 82 -7.97 9.41 14.43
CA LEU A 82 -9.12 8.75 13.81
C LEU A 82 -9.96 7.99 14.85
N LYS A 83 -9.33 7.41 15.89
CA LYS A 83 -10.02 6.77 17.03
C LYS A 83 -10.85 7.79 17.80
N LYS A 84 -10.26 8.92 18.19
CA LYS A 84 -10.98 10.04 18.84
C LYS A 84 -12.11 10.57 17.96
N LEU A 85 -11.86 10.67 16.65
CA LEU A 85 -12.84 11.13 15.68
C LEU A 85 -14.01 10.16 15.55
N LYS A 86 -13.77 8.85 15.54
CA LYS A 86 -14.81 7.80 15.61
C LYS A 86 -15.69 7.99 16.83
N ASP A 87 -15.10 8.18 18.00
CA ASP A 87 -15.87 8.30 19.25
C ASP A 87 -16.77 9.54 19.24
N GLN A 88 -16.28 10.65 18.68
CA GLN A 88 -17.11 11.84 18.43
C GLN A 88 -18.26 11.55 17.45
N ILE A 89 -18.00 10.84 16.35
CA ILE A 89 -19.04 10.50 15.38
C ILE A 89 -20.13 9.63 16.02
N TYR A 90 -19.73 8.63 16.82
CA TYR A 90 -20.66 7.74 17.53
C TYR A 90 -21.54 8.49 18.52
N LYS A 91 -20.97 9.46 19.23
CA LYS A 91 -21.70 10.29 20.19
C LYS A 91 -22.64 11.29 19.51
N LEU A 92 -22.16 11.98 18.47
CA LEU A 92 -22.87 13.11 17.85
C LEU A 92 -23.88 12.68 16.78
N PHE A 93 -23.65 11.56 16.09
CA PHE A 93 -24.44 11.12 14.95
C PHE A 93 -24.93 9.65 15.10
N PRO A 94 -25.63 9.31 16.20
CA PRO A 94 -26.02 7.93 16.47
C PRO A 94 -26.92 7.33 15.36
N LEU A 95 -27.79 8.10 14.71
CA LEU A 95 -28.63 7.57 13.62
C LEU A 95 -27.84 7.30 12.35
N VAL A 96 -26.80 8.09 12.07
CA VAL A 96 -25.87 7.83 10.95
C VAL A 96 -25.17 6.49 11.20
N ILE A 97 -24.65 6.27 12.41
CA ILE A 97 -23.99 5.00 12.77
C ILE A 97 -24.97 3.83 12.76
N SER A 98 -26.17 3.99 13.32
CA SER A 98 -27.20 2.95 13.30
C SER A 98 -27.55 2.53 11.88
N LEU A 99 -27.71 3.48 10.96
CA LEU A 99 -28.06 3.18 9.58
C LEU A 99 -26.91 2.57 8.77
N ILE A 100 -25.65 2.91 9.08
CA ILE A 100 -24.47 2.21 8.51
C ILE A 100 -24.51 0.73 8.93
N LYS A 101 -24.82 0.45 10.20
CA LYS A 101 -24.78 -0.91 10.79
C LYS A 101 -26.03 -1.74 10.55
N SER A 102 -27.12 -1.15 10.07
CA SER A 102 -28.43 -1.80 10.07
C SER A 102 -28.63 -2.83 8.97
N GLY A 103 -27.75 -2.89 7.96
CA GLY A 103 -27.98 -3.71 6.76
C GLY A 103 -29.13 -3.20 5.88
N TYR A 104 -29.72 -2.04 6.20
CA TYR A 104 -30.81 -1.46 5.43
C TYR A 104 -30.36 -1.10 4.02
N LYS A 105 -31.11 -1.58 3.02
CA LYS A 105 -30.95 -1.24 1.61
C LYS A 105 -32.14 -0.41 1.13
N ASN A 106 -31.87 0.62 0.34
CA ASN A 106 -32.91 1.41 -0.31
C ASN A 106 -33.49 0.69 -1.54
N ASN A 107 -34.42 1.35 -2.24
CA ASN A 107 -35.09 0.79 -3.43
C ASN A 107 -34.14 0.52 -4.61
N LYS A 108 -32.88 0.96 -4.56
CA LYS A 108 -31.83 0.69 -5.55
C LYS A 108 -30.85 -0.38 -5.07
N ASP A 109 -31.21 -1.17 -4.06
CA ASP A 109 -30.37 -2.18 -3.40
C ASP A 109 -29.06 -1.61 -2.80
N GLN A 110 -29.00 -0.29 -2.55
CA GLN A 110 -27.82 0.36 -2.00
C GLN A 110 -27.95 0.53 -0.48
N MET A 111 -26.88 0.18 0.25
CA MET A 111 -26.79 0.47 1.68
C MET A 111 -26.34 1.91 1.94
N TYR A 112 -26.75 2.49 3.07
CA TYR A 112 -26.30 3.84 3.46
C TYR A 112 -24.78 3.93 3.65
N GLY A 113 -24.14 2.85 4.12
CA GLY A 113 -22.68 2.78 4.21
C GLY A 113 -22.00 2.87 2.84
N GLU A 114 -22.53 2.19 1.82
CA GLU A 114 -22.03 2.27 0.44
C GLU A 114 -22.24 3.65 -0.17
N TYR A 115 -23.38 4.27 0.10
CA TYR A 115 -23.63 5.66 -0.29
C TYR A 115 -22.57 6.60 0.29
N LEU A 116 -22.26 6.50 1.59
CA LEU A 116 -21.19 7.29 2.20
C LEU A 116 -19.82 6.95 1.61
N TYR A 117 -19.51 5.67 1.41
CA TYR A 117 -18.25 5.26 0.78
C TYR A 117 -18.05 5.92 -0.59
N ASN A 118 -19.10 5.94 -1.41
CA ASN A 118 -19.09 6.59 -2.73
C ASN A 118 -18.92 8.11 -2.63
N LEU A 119 -19.54 8.76 -1.63
CA LEU A 119 -19.33 10.20 -1.40
C LEU A 119 -17.91 10.54 -0.99
N PHE A 120 -17.25 9.66 -0.23
CA PHE A 120 -15.84 9.82 0.12
C PHE A 120 -14.91 9.54 -1.07
N GLY A 121 -15.39 8.91 -2.15
CA GLY A 121 -14.75 8.99 -3.47
C GLY A 121 -13.48 8.16 -3.64
N TYR A 122 -13.34 7.03 -2.91
CA TYR A 122 -12.17 6.14 -3.09
C TYR A 122 -12.04 5.57 -4.50
N GLU A 123 -13.17 5.26 -5.16
CA GLU A 123 -13.13 4.78 -6.55
C GLU A 123 -12.66 5.86 -7.54
N ASP A 124 -12.92 7.13 -7.26
CA ASP A 124 -12.45 8.26 -8.07
C ASP A 124 -10.95 8.54 -7.88
N PHE A 125 -10.36 8.07 -6.79
CA PHE A 125 -8.93 8.19 -6.49
C PHE A 125 -8.07 7.18 -7.29
N LYS A 126 -8.69 6.15 -7.86
CA LYS A 126 -7.96 5.13 -8.64
C LYS A 126 -7.59 5.67 -10.02
N VAL A 127 -6.37 5.34 -10.45
CA VAL A 127 -5.82 5.75 -11.74
C VAL A 127 -6.64 5.20 -12.90
N LYS A 128 -6.78 6.03 -13.95
CA LYS A 128 -7.21 5.56 -15.28
C LYS A 128 -6.02 4.97 -16.04
N ASP A 129 -6.01 5.04 -17.37
CA ASP A 129 -4.85 4.65 -18.17
C ASP A 129 -3.94 5.85 -18.48
N LEU A 130 -2.70 5.59 -18.88
CA LEU A 130 -1.72 6.65 -19.16
C LEU A 130 -2.21 7.54 -20.29
N TYR A 131 -2.84 6.96 -21.33
CA TYR A 131 -3.46 7.71 -22.41
C TYR A 131 -4.42 8.80 -21.89
N TYR A 132 -5.30 8.46 -20.94
CA TYR A 132 -6.22 9.41 -20.33
C TYR A 132 -5.49 10.61 -19.71
N TYR A 133 -4.41 10.38 -18.96
CA TYR A 133 -3.66 11.45 -18.31
C TYR A 133 -2.92 12.33 -19.30
N ILE A 134 -2.24 11.73 -20.28
CA ILE A 134 -1.58 12.49 -21.37
C ILE A 134 -2.60 13.37 -22.08
N LYS A 135 -3.78 12.81 -22.40
CA LYS A 135 -4.85 13.54 -23.08
C LYS A 135 -5.39 14.67 -22.20
N LYS A 136 -5.66 14.41 -20.92
CA LYS A 136 -6.17 15.41 -19.97
C LYS A 136 -5.20 16.59 -19.82
N LYS A 137 -3.92 16.31 -19.57
CA LYS A 137 -2.88 17.34 -19.46
C LYS A 137 -2.73 18.13 -20.76
N ALA A 138 -2.81 17.46 -21.91
CA ALA A 138 -2.78 18.14 -23.21
C ALA A 138 -4.00 19.04 -23.45
N GLN A 139 -5.19 18.62 -23.02
CA GLN A 139 -6.41 19.42 -23.05
C GLN A 139 -6.31 20.67 -22.17
N GLU A 140 -5.75 20.53 -20.97
CA GLU A 140 -5.49 21.64 -20.05
C GLU A 140 -4.48 22.64 -20.65
N ASN A 141 -3.33 22.16 -21.13
CA ASN A 141 -2.29 23.01 -21.73
C ASN A 141 -2.77 23.75 -22.98
N SER A 142 -3.61 23.11 -23.81
CA SER A 142 -4.17 23.71 -25.02
C SER A 142 -5.47 24.49 -24.80
N LYS A 143 -6.02 24.49 -23.57
CA LYS A 143 -7.31 25.09 -23.21
C LYS A 143 -8.48 24.56 -24.08
N LYS A 144 -8.46 23.27 -24.39
CA LYS A 144 -9.49 22.59 -25.18
C LYS A 144 -10.22 21.55 -24.34
N ASN A 145 -11.53 21.43 -24.50
CA ASN A 145 -12.36 20.47 -23.77
C ASN A 145 -12.58 19.14 -24.51
N LYS A 146 -12.19 19.06 -25.80
CA LYS A 146 -12.36 17.90 -26.67
C LYS A 146 -11.06 17.61 -27.42
N TYR A 147 -10.93 16.38 -27.92
CA TYR A 147 -9.81 15.99 -28.77
C TYR A 147 -9.87 16.78 -30.09
N CYS A 148 -8.76 17.38 -30.48
CA CYS A 148 -8.57 18.10 -31.74
C CYS A 148 -7.10 18.09 -32.13
N LYS A 149 -6.76 18.72 -33.26
CA LYS A 149 -5.39 18.78 -33.80
C LYS A 149 -4.38 19.37 -32.81
N GLU A 150 -4.76 20.42 -32.09
CA GLU A 150 -3.92 21.07 -31.08
C GLU A 150 -3.67 20.16 -29.88
N VAL A 151 -4.72 19.47 -29.39
CA VAL A 151 -4.58 18.47 -28.31
C VAL A 151 -3.65 17.34 -28.76
N ARG A 152 -3.81 16.84 -29.98
CA ARG A 152 -2.94 15.80 -30.54
C ARG A 152 -1.47 16.23 -30.56
N TYR A 153 -1.17 17.43 -31.07
CA TYR A 153 0.19 17.94 -31.09
C TYR A 153 0.77 18.09 -29.68
N GLU A 154 -0.05 18.56 -28.75
CA GLU A 154 0.36 18.72 -27.36
C GLU A 154 0.63 17.37 -26.68
N MET A 155 -0.17 16.33 -26.96
CA MET A 155 0.09 14.96 -26.48
C MET A 155 1.43 14.43 -27.01
N VAL A 156 1.72 14.61 -28.31
CA VAL A 156 3.01 14.21 -28.91
C VAL A 156 4.16 15.01 -28.31
N ARG A 157 3.99 16.31 -28.07
CA ARG A 157 4.98 17.17 -27.41
C ARG A 157 5.30 16.67 -26.00
N LEU A 158 4.27 16.38 -25.19
CA LEU A 158 4.42 15.85 -23.83
C LEU A 158 5.17 14.50 -23.85
N LEU A 159 4.82 13.60 -24.76
CA LEU A 159 5.51 12.32 -24.88
C LEU A 159 6.98 12.47 -25.26
N ASN A 160 7.28 13.28 -26.28
CA ASN A 160 8.66 13.50 -26.72
C ASN A 160 9.52 14.18 -25.64
N PHE A 161 8.91 15.08 -24.85
CA PHE A 161 9.59 15.73 -23.72
C PHE A 161 9.94 14.74 -22.60
N ASN A 162 9.00 13.89 -22.22
CA ASN A 162 9.20 12.94 -21.11
C ASN A 162 9.97 11.67 -21.53
N TYR A 163 9.98 11.33 -22.82
CA TYR A 163 10.61 10.12 -23.36
C TYR A 163 11.46 10.43 -24.61
N PRO A 164 12.53 11.24 -24.49
CA PRO A 164 13.31 11.71 -25.64
C PRO A 164 13.92 10.57 -26.47
N ASN A 165 14.29 9.47 -25.81
CA ASN A 165 14.84 8.28 -26.48
C ASN A 165 13.83 7.59 -27.42
N LEU A 166 12.53 7.85 -27.25
CA LEU A 166 11.46 7.27 -28.05
C LEU A 166 10.91 8.22 -29.13
N ASN A 167 11.51 9.41 -29.29
CA ASN A 167 11.03 10.45 -30.22
C ASN A 167 10.75 9.91 -31.62
N LYS A 168 11.65 9.08 -32.17
CA LYS A 168 11.47 8.50 -33.51
C LYS A 168 10.23 7.62 -33.58
N GLU A 169 10.02 6.74 -32.60
CA GLU A 169 8.86 5.86 -32.56
C GLU A 169 7.56 6.64 -32.33
N ILE A 170 7.55 7.55 -31.35
CA ILE A 170 6.41 8.40 -31.01
C ILE A 170 5.93 9.16 -32.25
N ASN A 171 6.84 9.85 -32.94
CA ASN A 171 6.47 10.65 -34.11
C ASN A 171 6.00 9.78 -35.28
N ASN A 172 6.63 8.63 -35.53
CA ASN A 172 6.22 7.72 -36.59
C ASN A 172 4.80 7.17 -36.39
N ARG A 173 4.44 6.85 -35.14
CA ARG A 173 3.11 6.29 -34.81
C ARG A 173 2.02 7.35 -34.66
N LEU A 174 2.32 8.43 -33.94
CA LEU A 174 1.32 9.39 -33.47
C LEU A 174 1.21 10.65 -34.32
N SER A 175 2.24 10.95 -35.12
CA SER A 175 2.28 12.09 -36.05
C SER A 175 2.82 11.69 -37.44
N PRO A 176 2.24 10.66 -38.09
CA PRO A 176 2.71 10.21 -39.40
C PRO A 176 2.58 11.31 -40.46
N ARG A 177 3.57 11.39 -41.37
CA ARG A 177 3.55 12.37 -42.46
C ARG A 177 2.32 12.16 -43.35
N GLY A 178 1.60 13.24 -43.63
CA GLY A 178 0.46 13.25 -44.56
C GLY A 178 -0.84 12.59 -44.03
N LYS A 179 -0.88 12.13 -42.77
CA LYS A 179 -2.08 11.54 -42.17
C LYS A 179 -2.45 12.21 -40.84
N GLU A 180 -3.69 12.67 -40.73
CA GLU A 180 -4.26 13.09 -39.45
C GLU A 180 -5.01 11.93 -38.80
N LEU A 181 -4.64 11.60 -37.56
CA LEU A 181 -5.26 10.50 -36.82
C LEU A 181 -6.53 10.99 -36.11
N SER A 182 -7.64 10.29 -36.31
CA SER A 182 -8.82 10.42 -35.46
C SER A 182 -8.48 10.06 -34.00
N ALA A 183 -9.34 10.44 -33.05
CA ALA A 183 -9.12 10.16 -31.63
C ALA A 183 -8.93 8.65 -31.36
N ASN A 184 -9.73 7.81 -32.02
CA ASN A 184 -9.68 6.35 -31.86
C ASN A 184 -8.41 5.76 -32.49
N GLU A 185 -7.99 6.24 -33.66
CA GLU A 185 -6.74 5.80 -34.29
C GLU A 185 -5.53 6.20 -33.46
N PHE A 186 -5.51 7.44 -32.96
CA PHE A 186 -4.43 7.91 -32.10
C PHE A 186 -4.33 7.08 -30.82
N GLU A 187 -5.45 6.82 -30.15
CA GLU A 187 -5.48 5.96 -28.96
C GLU A 187 -4.95 4.56 -29.25
N LYS A 188 -5.36 3.96 -30.37
CA LYS A 188 -4.89 2.63 -30.79
C LYS A 188 -3.39 2.61 -31.06
N GLU A 189 -2.83 3.63 -31.71
CA GLU A 189 -1.39 3.74 -31.94
C GLU A 189 -0.62 4.08 -30.67
N PHE A 190 -1.18 4.90 -29.78
CA PHE A 190 -0.59 5.24 -28.47
C PHE A 190 -0.37 3.98 -27.64
N ARG A 191 -1.38 3.11 -27.57
CA ARG A 191 -1.30 1.86 -26.80
C ARG A 191 -0.26 0.91 -27.36
N LYS A 192 0.22 1.07 -28.61
CA LYS A 192 1.31 0.25 -29.16
C LYS A 192 2.70 0.73 -28.76
N LEU A 193 2.83 1.91 -28.13
CA LEU A 193 4.12 2.41 -27.68
C LEU A 193 4.67 1.53 -26.55
N SER A 194 5.92 1.10 -26.72
CA SER A 194 6.68 0.38 -25.70
C SER A 194 7.68 1.33 -25.03
N GLY A 195 8.08 1.04 -23.78
CA GLY A 195 9.10 1.82 -23.07
C GLY A 195 8.62 3.11 -22.39
N ILE A 196 7.34 3.46 -22.48
CA ILE A 196 6.73 4.60 -21.76
C ILE A 196 6.25 4.23 -20.34
N ASN A 197 7.07 3.47 -19.62
CA ASN A 197 6.72 2.97 -18.28
C ASN A 197 7.00 4.03 -17.21
N ILE A 198 6.08 4.17 -16.27
CA ILE A 198 6.25 5.00 -15.08
C ILE A 198 6.51 4.10 -13.88
N THR A 199 7.64 4.32 -13.21
CA THR A 199 8.12 3.54 -12.07
C THR A 199 8.49 4.46 -10.92
N MET A 200 8.81 3.88 -9.77
CA MET A 200 9.31 4.64 -8.62
C MET A 200 10.58 5.46 -8.92
N ASP A 201 11.34 5.11 -9.95
CA ASP A 201 12.62 5.76 -10.26
C ASP A 201 12.44 7.00 -11.15
N ASN A 202 11.41 7.03 -11.99
CA ASN A 202 11.21 8.10 -12.96
C ASN A 202 9.96 8.96 -12.73
N PHE A 203 9.02 8.56 -11.88
CA PHE A 203 7.73 9.25 -11.76
C PHE A 203 7.85 10.74 -11.37
N LYS A 204 8.87 11.10 -10.56
CA LYS A 204 9.14 12.50 -10.17
C LYS A 204 9.62 13.38 -11.32
N GLN A 205 10.20 12.76 -12.36
CA GLN A 205 10.72 13.44 -13.54
C GLN A 205 9.64 13.59 -14.62
N ILE A 206 8.54 12.83 -14.52
CA ILE A 206 7.47 12.84 -15.50
C ILE A 206 6.44 13.90 -15.13
N ASP A 207 6.39 14.96 -15.94
CA ASP A 207 5.58 16.15 -15.70
C ASP A 207 4.08 15.83 -15.52
N ILE A 208 3.59 14.83 -16.25
CA ILE A 208 2.18 14.39 -16.20
C ILE A 208 1.82 13.79 -14.84
N PHE A 209 2.74 13.09 -14.18
CA PHE A 209 2.49 12.42 -12.90
C PHE A 209 2.84 13.29 -11.70
N LYS A 210 3.74 14.26 -11.87
CA LYS A 210 4.19 15.16 -10.81
C LYS A 210 3.03 15.93 -10.14
N GLU A 211 2.01 16.29 -10.92
CA GLU A 211 0.88 17.10 -10.45
C GLU A 211 -0.35 16.27 -10.04
N GLU A 212 -0.41 14.99 -10.39
CA GLU A 212 -1.59 14.14 -10.16
C GLU A 212 -1.49 13.41 -8.82
N TRP A 213 -2.58 13.38 -8.05
CA TRP A 213 -2.69 12.61 -6.81
C TRP A 213 -3.72 11.49 -6.96
N ASN A 214 -3.23 10.28 -7.19
CA ASN A 214 -4.00 9.06 -7.39
C ASN A 214 -3.35 7.87 -6.67
N ASP A 215 -3.97 6.69 -6.75
CA ASP A 215 -3.48 5.46 -6.11
C ASP A 215 -2.06 5.05 -6.52
N TYR A 216 -1.63 5.28 -7.76
CA TYR A 216 -0.25 5.02 -8.19
C TYR A 216 0.73 6.06 -7.65
N ALA A 217 0.39 7.35 -7.75
CA ALA A 217 1.22 8.42 -7.21
C ALA A 217 1.43 8.24 -5.70
N PHE A 218 0.37 7.89 -4.96
CA PHE A 218 0.46 7.58 -3.54
C PHE A 218 1.45 6.44 -3.26
N ILE A 219 1.31 5.29 -3.93
CA ILE A 219 2.22 4.15 -3.71
C ILE A 219 3.67 4.50 -4.08
N MET A 220 3.88 5.16 -5.23
CA MET A 220 5.22 5.57 -5.67
C MET A 220 5.89 6.51 -4.67
N GLU A 221 5.14 7.48 -4.13
CA GLU A 221 5.65 8.43 -3.14
C GLU A 221 5.91 7.77 -1.78
N THR A 222 5.14 6.75 -1.39
CA THR A 222 5.37 6.04 -0.12
C THR A 222 6.74 5.35 -0.04
N GLY A 223 7.38 5.05 -1.18
CA GLY A 223 8.67 4.35 -1.16
C GLY A 223 8.59 2.86 -0.82
N ILE A 224 7.40 2.31 -0.50
CA ILE A 224 7.26 0.95 0.04
C ILE A 224 7.45 -0.07 -1.07
N ARG A 225 8.48 -0.91 -0.95
CA ARG A 225 8.83 -1.94 -1.94
C ARG A 225 8.28 -3.31 -1.61
N VAL A 226 8.15 -3.63 -0.33
CA VAL A 226 7.74 -4.96 0.16
C VAL A 226 6.48 -4.83 1.01
N CYS A 227 5.57 -5.80 0.88
CA CYS A 227 4.32 -5.83 1.62
C CYS A 227 4.55 -5.72 3.15
N PRO A 228 4.01 -4.69 3.83
CA PRO A 228 4.20 -4.42 5.25
C PRO A 228 3.36 -5.33 6.18
N TYR A 229 2.50 -6.18 5.61
CA TYR A 229 1.81 -7.21 6.39
C TYR A 229 2.59 -8.52 6.47
N CYS A 230 3.32 -8.90 5.42
CA CYS A 230 3.94 -10.22 5.35
C CYS A 230 5.43 -10.24 5.07
N ASN A 231 6.07 -9.15 4.66
CA ASN A 231 7.48 -9.09 4.26
C ASN A 231 7.92 -10.11 3.21
N ARG A 232 6.97 -10.72 2.46
CA ARG A 232 7.25 -11.85 1.57
C ARG A 232 7.23 -11.48 0.08
N GLN A 233 6.46 -10.45 -0.28
CA GLN A 233 6.19 -10.10 -1.67
C GLN A 233 6.54 -8.65 -1.94
N TYR A 234 7.23 -8.43 -3.07
CA TYR A 234 7.37 -7.10 -3.65
C TYR A 234 6.02 -6.55 -4.11
N ILE A 235 5.85 -5.25 -3.95
CA ILE A 235 4.64 -4.49 -4.29
C ILE A 235 4.96 -3.23 -5.11
N THR A 236 6.18 -3.18 -5.66
CA THR A 236 6.70 -2.06 -6.46
C THR A 236 5.83 -1.78 -7.67
N PRO A 237 5.37 -0.53 -7.88
CA PRO A 237 4.45 -0.20 -8.96
C PRO A 237 5.15 -0.01 -10.32
N VAL A 238 4.44 -0.38 -11.38
CA VAL A 238 4.73 -0.07 -12.78
C VAL A 238 3.42 0.40 -13.42
N PHE A 239 3.41 1.60 -13.99
CA PHE A 239 2.24 2.15 -14.66
C PHE A 239 2.52 2.33 -16.16
N SER A 240 1.73 1.64 -16.99
CA SER A 240 1.74 1.77 -18.45
C SER A 240 0.40 1.31 -19.03
N ASP A 241 0.18 1.60 -20.32
CA ASP A 241 -1.00 1.13 -21.05
C ASP A 241 -0.89 -0.33 -21.52
N ASN A 242 0.33 -0.89 -21.55
CA ASN A 242 0.61 -2.28 -21.98
C ASN A 242 0.76 -3.27 -20.83
N GLY A 243 0.55 -2.80 -19.61
CA GLY A 243 0.70 -3.59 -18.40
C GLY A 243 0.89 -2.66 -17.22
N LYS A 244 0.05 -2.84 -16.20
CA LYS A 244 0.15 -2.05 -14.97
C LYS A 244 0.10 -2.97 -13.76
N MET A 245 0.95 -2.67 -12.80
CA MET A 245 1.09 -3.41 -11.56
C MET A 245 1.26 -2.39 -10.42
N ARG A 246 0.58 -2.61 -9.31
CA ARG A 246 0.82 -1.86 -8.06
C ARG A 246 0.43 -2.72 -6.88
N ALA A 247 0.84 -2.29 -5.69
CA ALA A 247 0.25 -2.76 -4.44
C ALA A 247 -1.27 -2.59 -4.47
N ASP A 248 -1.99 -3.49 -3.82
CA ASP A 248 -3.35 -3.19 -3.39
C ASP A 248 -3.29 -2.17 -2.26
N ILE A 249 -4.27 -1.27 -2.20
CA ILE A 249 -4.41 -0.35 -1.07
C ILE A 249 -5.51 -0.91 -0.18
N ASP A 250 -5.11 -1.57 0.90
CA ASP A 250 -6.02 -2.11 1.90
C ASP A 250 -6.61 -0.98 2.74
N HIS A 251 -7.87 -1.15 3.12
CA HIS A 251 -8.50 -0.34 4.15
C HIS A 251 -8.30 -1.06 5.48
N PHE A 252 -7.35 -0.59 6.30
CA PHE A 252 -7.06 -1.24 7.59
C PHE A 252 -8.34 -1.39 8.41
N LEU A 253 -9.03 -0.28 8.64
CA LEU A 253 -10.41 -0.23 9.14
C LEU A 253 -11.36 -0.45 7.97
N SER A 254 -12.21 -1.47 8.11
CA SER A 254 -13.12 -1.87 7.03
C SER A 254 -14.03 -0.73 6.57
N LYS A 255 -14.12 -0.56 5.24
CA LYS A 255 -15.04 0.40 4.60
C LYS A 255 -16.52 0.08 4.85
N SER A 256 -16.88 -1.15 5.24
CA SER A 256 -18.27 -1.48 5.59
C SER A 256 -18.68 -0.84 6.93
N LYS A 257 -17.79 -0.87 7.93
CA LYS A 257 -18.00 -0.29 9.27
C LYS A 257 -17.68 1.20 9.33
N HIS A 258 -16.65 1.62 8.60
CA HIS A 258 -16.10 2.97 8.62
C HIS A 258 -16.01 3.56 7.20
N PRO A 259 -17.13 3.65 6.46
CA PRO A 259 -17.13 4.18 5.09
C PRO A 259 -16.60 5.62 5.01
N TYR A 260 -16.68 6.38 6.11
CA TYR A 260 -16.17 7.74 6.25
C TYR A 260 -14.66 7.84 6.52
N PHE A 261 -13.96 6.72 6.69
CA PHE A 261 -12.50 6.66 6.74
C PHE A 261 -11.90 6.03 5.47
N SER A 262 -12.70 5.86 4.41
CA SER A 262 -12.23 5.23 3.17
C SER A 262 -11.18 6.04 2.42
N MET A 263 -11.13 7.35 2.67
CA MET A 263 -10.12 8.27 2.15
C MET A 263 -9.33 8.93 3.28
N SER A 264 -9.13 8.21 4.38
CA SER A 264 -8.17 8.59 5.41
C SER A 264 -6.82 7.97 5.08
N LEU A 265 -5.80 8.79 4.88
CA LEU A 265 -4.45 8.38 4.47
C LEU A 265 -3.89 7.24 5.34
N TYR A 266 -3.96 7.40 6.66
CA TYR A 266 -3.50 6.39 7.64
C TYR A 266 -4.43 5.19 7.81
N ASN A 267 -5.49 5.11 7.00
CA ASN A 267 -6.33 3.92 6.84
C ASN A 267 -6.01 3.16 5.54
N LEU A 268 -5.24 3.74 4.63
CA LEU A 268 -4.90 3.20 3.32
C LEU A 268 -3.49 2.58 3.35
N VAL A 269 -3.38 1.26 3.42
CA VAL A 269 -2.09 0.55 3.53
C VAL A 269 -1.72 -0.12 2.20
N PRO A 270 -0.62 0.25 1.53
CA PRO A 270 -0.11 -0.49 0.38
C PRO A 270 0.35 -1.90 0.77
N VAL A 271 -0.27 -2.94 0.21
CA VAL A 271 -0.01 -4.35 0.55
C VAL A 271 -0.10 -5.24 -0.69
N CYS A 272 0.39 -6.47 -0.59
CA CYS A 272 0.27 -7.42 -1.70
C CYS A 272 -1.17 -7.94 -1.84
N LYS A 273 -1.53 -8.34 -3.06
CA LYS A 273 -2.86 -8.84 -3.41
C LYS A 273 -3.28 -10.04 -2.56
N SER A 274 -2.37 -10.98 -2.30
CA SER A 274 -2.65 -12.17 -1.47
C SER A 274 -2.99 -11.80 -0.03
N CYS A 275 -2.29 -10.83 0.57
CA CYS A 275 -2.58 -10.36 1.92
C CYS A 275 -3.93 -9.63 1.98
N ASN A 276 -4.20 -8.74 1.04
CA ASN A 276 -5.44 -7.97 1.00
C ASN A 276 -6.66 -8.84 0.66
N GLN A 277 -6.66 -9.43 -0.53
CA GLN A 277 -7.87 -10.02 -1.12
C GLN A 277 -8.14 -11.42 -0.58
N SER A 278 -7.10 -12.25 -0.44
CA SER A 278 -7.27 -13.67 -0.08
C SER A 278 -7.23 -13.90 1.44
N LEU A 279 -6.33 -13.23 2.15
CA LEU A 279 -6.04 -13.55 3.56
C LEU A 279 -6.82 -12.66 4.53
N LYS A 280 -6.77 -11.33 4.36
CA LYS A 280 -7.61 -10.39 5.12
C LYS A 280 -9.04 -10.49 4.63
N GLY A 281 -9.30 -10.23 3.36
CA GLY A 281 -10.63 -10.25 2.77
C GLY A 281 -11.60 -9.39 3.57
N ALA A 282 -12.70 -10.01 4.03
CA ALA A 282 -13.71 -9.35 4.85
C ALA A 282 -13.36 -9.28 6.36
N LYS A 283 -12.24 -9.86 6.82
CA LYS A 283 -11.85 -9.82 8.23
C LYS A 283 -11.55 -8.38 8.65
N GLU A 284 -12.05 -8.03 9.82
CA GLU A 284 -12.03 -6.66 10.30
C GLU A 284 -10.86 -6.45 11.27
N PHE A 285 -10.08 -5.40 11.01
CA PHE A 285 -9.14 -4.84 11.97
C PHE A 285 -9.77 -3.63 12.64
N GLU A 286 -9.45 -3.47 13.91
CA GLU A 286 -9.90 -2.40 14.79
C GLU A 286 -8.70 -1.54 15.18
N PHE A 287 -8.96 -0.37 15.79
CA PHE A 287 -7.92 0.61 16.14
C PHE A 287 -6.81 0.10 17.05
N ASP A 288 -7.06 -0.94 17.83
CA ASP A 288 -6.09 -1.46 18.82
C ASP A 288 -5.19 -2.58 18.23
N ASP A 289 -5.55 -3.10 17.04
CA ASP A 289 -4.75 -4.07 16.30
C ASP A 289 -3.44 -3.47 15.79
N ILE A 290 -2.52 -4.32 15.32
CA ILE A 290 -1.20 -3.87 14.83
C ILE A 290 -1.33 -3.19 13.46
N ASN A 291 -1.45 -1.86 13.48
CA ASN A 291 -1.41 -1.02 12.30
C ASN A 291 0.06 -0.71 11.89
N PRO A 292 0.48 -0.98 10.64
CA PRO A 292 1.83 -0.69 10.16
C PRO A 292 2.26 0.78 10.23
N TYR A 293 1.31 1.72 10.38
CA TYR A 293 1.61 3.14 10.57
C TYR A 293 1.93 3.52 12.03
N GLU A 294 1.63 2.65 13.00
CA GLU A 294 1.87 2.91 14.42
C GLU A 294 2.98 2.04 15.00
N TYR A 295 3.10 0.80 14.51
CA TYR A 295 3.91 -0.23 15.15
C TYR A 295 4.98 -0.79 14.21
N ASN A 296 6.18 -1.00 14.76
CA ASN A 296 7.20 -1.84 14.13
C ASN A 296 6.86 -3.31 14.38
N LEU A 297 6.33 -4.02 13.39
CA LEU A 297 6.03 -5.44 13.55
C LEU A 297 7.28 -6.28 13.89
N ASN A 298 8.46 -5.78 13.54
CA ASN A 298 9.74 -6.39 13.93
C ASN A 298 9.90 -6.57 15.46
N ASP A 299 9.25 -5.72 16.25
CA ASP A 299 9.41 -5.69 17.71
C ASP A 299 8.46 -6.68 18.43
N TYR A 300 7.63 -7.42 17.67
CA TYR A 300 6.60 -8.30 18.24
C TYR A 300 6.86 -9.79 18.03
N PHE A 301 7.71 -10.16 17.06
CA PHE A 301 8.06 -11.55 16.82
C PHE A 301 9.40 -11.68 16.11
N THR A 302 10.03 -12.83 16.27
CA THR A 302 11.25 -13.23 15.55
C THR A 302 11.04 -14.56 14.85
N PHE A 303 11.60 -14.70 13.64
CA PHE A 303 11.71 -16.01 13.02
C PHE A 303 12.86 -16.80 13.64
N ARG A 304 12.63 -18.09 13.88
CA ARG A 304 13.66 -19.04 14.29
C ARG A 304 13.70 -20.21 13.31
N ALA A 305 14.88 -20.67 12.96
CA ALA A 305 15.10 -21.86 12.18
C ALA A 305 15.35 -23.07 13.07
N ASP A 306 14.70 -24.19 12.79
CA ASP A 306 15.17 -25.49 13.23
C ASP A 306 16.32 -25.95 12.31
N ALA A 307 17.54 -25.93 12.85
CA ALA A 307 18.74 -26.27 12.09
C ALA A 307 18.83 -27.76 11.70
N LEU A 308 17.96 -28.65 12.20
CA LEU A 308 17.89 -30.05 11.80
C LEU A 308 16.84 -30.29 10.71
N THR A 309 15.65 -29.71 10.83
CA THR A 309 14.53 -29.92 9.88
C THR A 309 14.40 -28.84 8.80
N ASN A 310 15.08 -27.69 8.96
CA ASN A 310 14.89 -26.44 8.21
C ASN A 310 13.55 -25.74 8.48
N GLU A 311 12.73 -26.23 9.40
CA GLU A 311 11.44 -25.61 9.71
C GLU A 311 11.62 -24.17 10.20
N ILE A 312 10.71 -23.30 9.75
CA ILE A 312 10.66 -21.90 10.15
C ILE A 312 9.60 -21.76 11.22
N LEU A 313 10.03 -21.38 12.41
CA LEU A 313 9.21 -21.18 13.58
C LEU A 313 9.10 -19.69 13.89
N ILE A 314 8.09 -19.32 14.67
CA ILE A 314 7.91 -17.95 15.15
C ILE A 314 7.95 -17.96 16.68
N ASP A 315 8.93 -17.26 17.23
CA ASP A 315 8.97 -16.95 18.66
C ASP A 315 8.28 -15.60 18.87
N GLY A 316 7.19 -15.59 19.63
CA GLY A 316 6.41 -14.39 19.95
C GLY A 316 6.95 -13.64 21.17
N ILE A 317 6.79 -12.31 21.18
CA ILE A 317 7.13 -11.45 22.33
C ILE A 317 5.91 -11.24 23.24
N HIS A 318 6.17 -11.14 24.54
CA HIS A 318 5.25 -11.14 25.69
C HIS A 318 4.30 -9.93 25.85
N VAL A 319 4.08 -9.10 24.82
CA VAL A 319 3.21 -7.89 24.86
C VAL A 319 2.33 -7.81 23.62
N LYS A 320 1.06 -7.40 23.77
CA LYS A 320 0.04 -7.40 22.70
C LYS A 320 -0.16 -8.77 22.02
N THR A 321 -0.04 -9.84 22.81
CA THR A 321 -0.08 -11.24 22.33
C THR A 321 -1.32 -11.52 21.48
N LYS A 322 -2.48 -10.96 21.83
CA LYS A 322 -3.72 -11.16 21.08
C LYS A 322 -3.67 -10.52 19.69
N GLU A 323 -3.23 -9.27 19.62
CA GLU A 323 -3.18 -8.48 18.39
C GLU A 323 -2.13 -9.03 17.43
N ILE A 324 -0.95 -9.41 17.94
CA ILE A 324 0.08 -10.05 17.10
C ILE A 324 -0.39 -11.44 16.63
N THR A 325 -1.01 -12.24 17.50
CA THR A 325 -1.56 -13.55 17.12
C THR A 325 -2.62 -13.39 16.02
N LYS A 326 -3.49 -12.38 16.13
CA LYS A 326 -4.46 -12.05 15.07
C LYS A 326 -3.77 -11.73 13.75
N HIS A 327 -2.71 -10.91 13.76
CA HIS A 327 -1.93 -10.57 12.57
C HIS A 327 -1.30 -11.82 11.93
N LEU A 328 -0.54 -12.59 12.71
CA LEU A 328 0.15 -13.81 12.26
C LEU A 328 -0.83 -14.82 11.67
N ASN A 329 -1.97 -15.05 12.34
CA ASN A 329 -3.00 -15.99 11.90
C ASN A 329 -3.78 -15.50 10.69
N THR A 330 -4.06 -14.19 10.61
CA THR A 330 -4.79 -13.60 9.48
C THR A 330 -3.97 -13.73 8.20
N PHE A 331 -2.69 -13.36 8.27
CA PHE A 331 -1.79 -13.38 7.12
C PHE A 331 -1.01 -14.69 6.95
N LYS A 332 -1.35 -15.71 7.75
CA LYS A 332 -0.81 -17.07 7.65
C LYS A 332 0.72 -17.06 7.57
N ILE A 333 1.37 -16.26 8.42
CA ILE A 333 2.80 -15.97 8.32
C ILE A 333 3.60 -17.26 8.44
N GLU A 334 3.48 -17.99 9.55
CA GLU A 334 4.25 -19.21 9.79
C GLU A 334 4.12 -20.29 8.69
N PRO A 335 2.91 -20.74 8.29
CA PRO A 335 2.80 -21.76 7.25
C PRO A 335 3.28 -21.27 5.88
N LEU A 336 3.03 -20.00 5.52
CA LEU A 336 3.51 -19.47 4.23
C LEU A 336 5.02 -19.31 4.19
N TYR A 337 5.64 -18.98 5.32
CA TYR A 337 7.09 -18.92 5.42
C TYR A 337 7.74 -20.30 5.35
N ASN A 338 7.08 -21.34 5.87
CA ASN A 338 7.56 -22.72 5.75
C ASN A 338 7.60 -23.28 4.32
N TYR A 339 7.02 -22.62 3.31
CA TYR A 339 7.31 -22.97 1.90
C TYR A 339 8.72 -22.56 1.45
N HIS A 340 9.45 -21.82 2.29
CA HIS A 340 10.76 -21.24 1.98
C HIS A 340 11.89 -21.79 2.86
N GLN A 341 11.77 -23.03 3.32
CA GLN A 341 12.82 -23.74 4.09
C GLN A 341 14.16 -23.82 3.32
N ASN A 342 14.13 -23.73 1.99
CA ASN A 342 15.33 -23.62 1.17
C ASN A 342 16.20 -22.39 1.52
N GLN A 343 15.58 -21.27 1.97
CA GLN A 343 16.33 -20.11 2.46
C GLN A 343 17.09 -20.41 3.76
N ILE A 344 16.53 -21.26 4.63
CA ILE A 344 17.18 -21.69 5.87
C ILE A 344 18.40 -22.56 5.56
N ASP A 345 18.24 -23.52 4.66
CA ASP A 345 19.33 -24.38 4.21
C ASP A 345 20.47 -23.56 3.57
N GLU A 346 20.13 -22.57 2.75
CA GLU A 346 21.11 -21.64 2.16
C GLU A 346 21.86 -20.84 3.24
N LEU A 347 21.16 -20.26 4.22
CA LEU A 347 21.77 -19.49 5.31
C LEU A 347 22.69 -20.36 6.19
N ILE A 348 22.30 -21.60 6.50
CA ILE A 348 23.14 -22.54 7.25
C ILE A 348 24.41 -22.85 6.46
N LYS A 349 24.29 -23.16 5.16
CA LYS A 349 25.44 -23.41 4.29
C LYS A 349 26.35 -22.19 4.20
N LYS A 350 25.79 -20.99 4.05
CA LYS A 350 26.56 -19.73 4.09
C LYS A 350 27.27 -19.57 5.42
N ARG A 351 26.62 -19.83 6.55
CA ARG A 351 27.27 -19.72 7.86
C ARG A 351 28.51 -20.61 7.98
N ILE A 352 28.42 -21.85 7.50
CA ILE A 352 29.54 -22.80 7.51
C ILE A 352 30.64 -22.38 6.52
N ALA A 353 30.27 -21.93 5.32
CA ALA A 353 31.21 -21.57 4.27
C ALA A 353 31.94 -20.23 4.51
N TYR A 354 31.32 -19.34 5.28
CA TYR A 354 31.82 -18.00 5.60
C TYR A 354 32.00 -17.84 7.12
N PRO A 355 33.01 -18.50 7.73
CA PRO A 355 33.44 -18.18 9.09
C PRO A 355 33.93 -16.73 9.17
N GLU A 356 33.86 -16.13 10.34
CA GLU A 356 34.19 -14.71 10.56
C GLU A 356 35.62 -14.40 10.11
N SER A 357 36.58 -15.29 10.41
CA SER A 357 37.97 -15.17 9.96
C SER A 357 38.13 -15.14 8.43
N TYR A 358 37.26 -15.86 7.69
CA TYR A 358 37.26 -15.82 6.24
C TYR A 358 36.61 -14.55 5.71
N ILE A 359 35.54 -14.06 6.36
CA ILE A 359 34.91 -12.77 6.02
C ILE A 359 35.90 -11.62 6.23
N GLU A 360 36.62 -11.61 7.37
CA GLU A 360 37.67 -10.63 7.66
C GLU A 360 38.80 -10.69 6.64
N LYS A 361 39.22 -11.89 6.24
CA LYS A 361 40.20 -12.07 5.16
C LYS A 361 39.70 -11.49 3.84
N LEU A 362 38.46 -11.82 3.42
CA LEU A 362 37.87 -11.29 2.20
C LEU A 362 37.82 -9.76 2.20
N TYR A 363 37.47 -9.14 3.32
CA TYR A 363 37.54 -7.69 3.48
C TYR A 363 38.98 -7.18 3.35
N ASN A 364 39.93 -7.77 4.08
CA ASN A 364 41.32 -7.33 4.09
C ASN A 364 41.99 -7.43 2.71
N ASP A 365 41.69 -8.48 1.95
CA ASP A 365 42.20 -8.71 0.59
C ASP A 365 41.56 -7.75 -0.44
N ASN A 366 40.46 -7.06 -0.09
CA ASN A 366 39.66 -6.24 -1.02
C ASN A 366 39.27 -4.87 -0.43
N LYS A 367 40.11 -4.28 0.44
CA LYS A 367 39.80 -3.01 1.15
C LYS A 367 39.46 -1.84 0.21
N ASP A 368 39.97 -1.85 -1.01
CA ASP A 368 39.71 -0.79 -1.99
C ASP A 368 38.26 -0.78 -2.49
N TYR A 369 37.51 -1.88 -2.31
CA TYR A 369 36.14 -2.04 -2.81
C TYR A 369 35.07 -2.00 -1.71
N PHE A 370 35.46 -2.07 -0.43
CA PHE A 370 34.54 -2.17 0.70
C PHE A 370 34.87 -1.15 1.79
N ASN A 371 33.85 -0.49 2.33
CA ASN A 371 34.04 0.47 3.42
C ASN A 371 34.35 -0.21 4.77
N ASP A 372 33.74 -1.37 5.02
CA ASP A 372 33.95 -2.17 6.24
C ASP A 372 33.58 -3.65 6.03
N VAL A 373 33.84 -4.47 7.06
CA VAL A 373 33.51 -5.91 7.07
C VAL A 373 32.00 -6.16 6.92
N SER A 374 31.15 -5.21 7.32
CA SER A 374 29.69 -5.33 7.20
C SER A 374 29.23 -5.34 5.75
N GLU A 375 29.88 -4.62 4.84
CA GLU A 375 29.54 -4.66 3.41
C GLU A 375 29.80 -6.04 2.80
N VAL A 376 30.87 -6.72 3.21
CA VAL A 376 31.13 -8.12 2.80
C VAL A 376 30.02 -9.04 3.33
N LYS A 377 29.60 -8.87 4.58
CA LYS A 377 28.44 -9.61 5.13
C LYS A 377 27.17 -9.31 4.33
N GLN A 378 26.93 -8.05 3.98
CA GLN A 378 25.76 -7.66 3.18
C GLN A 378 25.77 -8.31 1.79
N LEU A 379 26.93 -8.43 1.16
CA LEU A 379 27.06 -9.13 -0.12
C LEU A 379 26.68 -10.63 0.00
N ILE A 380 27.03 -11.27 1.11
CA ILE A 380 26.78 -12.71 1.32
C ILE A 380 25.31 -12.99 1.65
N ILE A 381 24.66 -12.19 2.50
CA ILE A 381 23.32 -12.49 3.06
C ILE A 381 22.25 -11.40 2.86
N GLY A 382 22.62 -10.18 2.48
CA GLY A 382 21.74 -9.01 2.34
C GLY A 382 21.88 -8.02 3.51
N TYR A 383 21.04 -6.98 3.53
CA TYR A 383 21.06 -5.87 4.52
C TYR A 383 20.66 -6.27 5.94
N ILE A 384 21.39 -7.20 6.55
CA ILE A 384 21.11 -7.76 7.87
C ILE A 384 21.50 -6.82 9.02
N ASN A 385 22.44 -5.91 8.82
CA ASN A 385 22.86 -4.96 9.87
C ASN A 385 21.88 -3.80 10.02
N ASP A 386 21.39 -3.26 8.90
CA ASP A 386 20.51 -2.09 8.89
C ASP A 386 19.03 -2.48 9.01
N LYS A 387 18.47 -2.35 10.21
CA LYS A 387 17.05 -2.61 10.47
C LYS A 387 16.11 -1.66 9.71
N SER A 388 16.58 -0.48 9.29
CA SER A 388 15.77 0.47 8.51
C SER A 388 15.44 -0.07 7.11
N LYS A 389 16.22 -1.04 6.61
CA LYS A 389 16.04 -1.65 5.29
C LYS A 389 15.05 -2.81 5.27
N LEU A 390 14.48 -3.20 6.41
CA LEU A 390 13.61 -4.39 6.49
C LEU A 390 12.43 -4.41 5.52
N ASN A 391 11.97 -3.24 5.03
CA ASN A 391 10.87 -3.13 4.07
C ASN A 391 11.34 -2.96 2.60
N ASP A 392 12.65 -3.00 2.34
CA ASP A 392 13.24 -2.78 1.01
C ASP A 392 13.38 -4.07 0.20
N GLU A 393 13.59 -5.21 0.88
CA GLU A 393 13.82 -6.50 0.24
C GLU A 393 12.92 -7.60 0.82
N ALA A 394 12.35 -8.43 -0.05
CA ALA A 394 11.52 -9.54 0.37
C ALA A 394 12.32 -10.52 1.25
N PHE A 395 11.65 -11.11 2.24
CA PHE A 395 12.21 -12.02 3.24
C PHE A 395 13.33 -11.43 4.10
N LEU A 396 13.63 -10.14 4.04
CA LEU A 396 14.77 -9.59 4.76
C LEU A 396 14.62 -9.72 6.28
N LYS A 397 13.39 -9.65 6.83
CA LYS A 397 13.17 -9.98 8.25
C LYS A 397 13.57 -11.42 8.57
N LEU A 398 13.12 -12.40 7.78
CA LEU A 398 13.48 -13.81 7.99
C LEU A 398 14.99 -14.00 7.91
N ARG A 399 15.62 -13.52 6.84
CA ARG A 399 17.06 -13.63 6.65
C ARG A 399 17.82 -13.01 7.80
N ARG A 400 17.41 -11.81 8.25
CA ARG A 400 18.03 -11.13 9.37
C ARG A 400 17.90 -11.91 10.69
N ASP A 401 16.69 -12.32 11.05
CA ASP A 401 16.43 -13.01 12.33
C ASP A 401 17.21 -14.35 12.38
N VAL A 402 17.21 -15.10 11.28
CA VAL A 402 17.94 -16.36 11.18
C VAL A 402 19.45 -16.13 11.10
N ALA A 403 19.92 -15.08 10.41
CA ALA A 403 21.34 -14.74 10.39
C ALA A 403 21.85 -14.39 11.80
N ASP A 404 21.04 -13.68 12.59
CA ASP A 404 21.32 -13.43 14.02
C ASP A 404 21.43 -14.73 14.80
N GLN A 405 20.42 -15.60 14.68
CA GLN A 405 20.39 -16.92 15.32
C GLN A 405 21.62 -17.78 14.97
N LEU A 406 22.06 -17.73 13.71
CA LEU A 406 23.22 -18.49 13.23
C LEU A 406 24.56 -17.86 13.64
N GLY A 407 24.57 -16.62 14.15
CA GLY A 407 25.76 -15.93 14.65
C GLY A 407 26.44 -14.98 13.68
N PHE A 408 25.82 -14.64 12.52
CA PHE A 408 26.42 -13.69 11.57
C PHE A 408 26.56 -12.27 12.14
N LEU A 409 25.70 -11.91 13.10
CA LEU A 409 25.67 -10.60 13.75
C LEU A 409 26.48 -10.51 15.05
N ASN A 410 26.74 -11.66 15.70
CA ASN A 410 27.39 -11.74 16.99
C ASN A 410 28.62 -12.66 16.91
N SER A 411 29.81 -12.07 16.74
CA SER A 411 31.08 -12.77 16.45
C SER A 411 31.68 -13.61 17.58
N LYS A 412 31.12 -13.56 18.80
CA LYS A 412 31.76 -14.13 20.00
C LYS A 412 31.73 -15.67 20.11
N ILE A 413 31.04 -16.39 19.22
CA ILE A 413 30.80 -17.85 19.35
C ILE A 413 30.96 -18.58 17.99
N ASP A 414 31.86 -18.10 17.13
CA ASP A 414 31.88 -18.47 15.70
C ASP A 414 32.16 -19.97 15.46
N ASP A 415 33.30 -20.47 15.92
CA ASP A 415 33.79 -21.80 15.55
C ASP A 415 32.94 -22.93 16.16
N VAL A 416 32.54 -22.80 17.42
CA VAL A 416 31.72 -23.82 18.10
C VAL A 416 30.35 -23.94 17.44
N GLN A 417 29.75 -22.82 17.03
CA GLN A 417 28.45 -22.84 16.36
C GLN A 417 28.56 -23.45 14.97
N ILE A 418 29.62 -23.13 14.21
CA ILE A 418 29.88 -23.71 12.89
C ILE A 418 30.06 -25.22 12.98
N GLU A 419 30.84 -25.73 13.94
CA GLU A 419 31.04 -27.16 14.12
C GLU A 419 29.74 -27.89 14.47
N LYS A 420 28.89 -27.30 15.33
CA LYS A 420 27.54 -27.83 15.58
C LYS A 420 26.71 -27.90 14.31
N LEU A 421 26.73 -26.87 13.48
CA LEU A 421 26.00 -26.84 12.21
C LEU A 421 26.53 -27.88 11.22
N LYS A 422 27.86 -28.07 11.13
CA LYS A 422 28.48 -29.14 10.31
C LYS A 422 28.01 -30.53 10.74
N ILE A 423 27.98 -30.81 12.04
CA ILE A 423 27.47 -32.07 12.58
C ILE A 423 25.99 -32.27 12.19
N ILE A 424 25.17 -31.24 12.32
CA ILE A 424 23.75 -31.31 11.96
C ILE A 424 23.58 -31.54 10.45
N LEU A 425 24.33 -30.84 9.60
CA LEU A 425 24.29 -31.00 8.15
C LEU A 425 24.68 -32.43 7.73
N ASN A 426 25.68 -33.02 8.38
CA ASN A 426 26.06 -34.40 8.15
C ASN A 426 24.97 -35.40 8.58
N LYS A 427 24.26 -35.13 9.68
CA LYS A 427 23.11 -35.94 10.11
C LYS A 427 21.96 -35.88 9.08
N ARG A 428 21.71 -34.71 8.47
CA ARG A 428 20.70 -34.55 7.41
C ARG A 428 20.99 -35.43 6.19
N ARG A 429 22.24 -35.47 5.74
CA ARG A 429 22.66 -36.25 4.56
C ARG A 429 22.56 -37.78 4.74
N ARG A 430 22.45 -38.26 5.98
CA ARG A 430 22.35 -39.68 6.32
C ARG A 430 20.90 -40.17 6.45
N LYS A 431 19.93 -39.27 6.48
CA LYS A 431 18.50 -39.56 6.38
C LYS A 431 18.05 -39.37 4.95
#